data_AF-A0A3D2B8N4-F1
#
_entry.id   AF-A0A3D2B8N4-F1
#
_cell.length_a   1.000
_cell.length_b   1.000
_cell.length_c   1.000
_cell.angle_alpha   90.00
_cell.angle_beta   90.00
_cell.angle_gamma   90.00
#
_symmetry.space_group_name_H-M   'P 1'
#
loop_
_entity.id
_entity.type
_entity.pdbx_description
1 polymer ?
#
loop_
_entity_poly.entity_id
_entity_poly.type
_entity_poly.pdbx_seq_one_letter_code
_entity_poly.pdbx_strand_id
1 'polypeptide(L)' 'NVIKLDDNYQYALVSGPNRDYLWLLSRTPTIPDAVKEDYLNTARSLGFRVDQLVWVKQ' A
#
# COMPACT_ATOMS: atom_id res chain seq x y z
N ASN A 1 -7.84 -7.83 -4.75
CA ASN A 1 -6.98 -8.85 -4.10
C ASN A 1 -6.14 -8.20 -3.03
N VAL A 2 -5.98 -8.82 -1.86
CA VAL A 2 -5.05 -8.35 -0.82
C VAL A 2 -3.68 -8.94 -1.12
N ILE A 3 -2.68 -8.08 -1.31
CA ILE A 3 -1.31 -8.46 -1.67
C ILE A 3 -0.46 -8.68 -0.42
N LYS A 4 -0.60 -7.79 0.56
CA LYS A 4 0.15 -7.82 1.81
C LYS A 4 -0.72 -7.31 2.94
N LEU A 5 -0.62 -7.96 4.09
CA LEU A 5 -1.36 -7.66 5.31
C LEU A 5 -0.42 -7.95 6.47
N ASP A 6 -0.38 -7.07 7.47
CA ASP A 6 0.37 -7.32 8.70
C ASP A 6 -0.42 -8.23 9.66
N ASP A 7 0.28 -8.86 10.59
CA ASP A 7 -0.32 -9.81 11.55
C ASP A 7 -1.43 -9.19 12.41
N ASN A 8 -1.33 -7.88 12.67
CA ASN A 8 -2.30 -7.14 13.49
C ASN A 8 -3.40 -6.47 12.66
N TYR A 9 -3.45 -6.70 11.34
CA TYR A 9 -4.43 -6.13 10.42
C TYR A 9 -4.49 -4.58 10.48
N GLN A 10 -3.39 -3.92 10.83
CA GLN A 10 -3.27 -2.47 10.86
C GLN A 10 -3.06 -1.88 9.46
N TYR A 11 -2.38 -2.60 8.57
CA TYR A 11 -1.94 -2.12 7.26
C TYR A 11 -2.17 -3.15 6.16
N ALA A 12 -2.87 -2.76 5.10
CA ALA A 12 -3.17 -3.62 3.97
C ALA A 12 -2.74 -2.99 2.64
N LEU A 13 -2.07 -3.77 1.80
CA LEU A 13 -1.82 -3.44 0.40
C LEU A 13 -2.84 -4.18 -0.46
N VAL A 14 -3.65 -3.44 -1.21
CA VAL A 14 -4.75 -3.98 -2.01
C VAL A 14 -4.57 -3.60 -3.47
N SER A 15 -4.72 -4.56 -4.38
CA SER A 15 -4.77 -4.30 -5.82
C SER A 15 -6.15 -4.56 -6.41
N GLY A 16 -6.44 -3.78 -7.46
CA GLY A 16 -7.57 -4.03 -8.34
C GLY A 16 -7.32 -5.18 -9.34
N PRO A 17 -8.11 -5.25 -10.42
CA PRO A 17 -8.05 -6.34 -11.40
C PRO A 17 -6.80 -6.31 -12.28
N ASN A 18 -6.07 -5.19 -12.32
CA ASN A 18 -4.83 -5.01 -13.06
C ASN A 18 -3.83 -4.17 -12.24
N ARG A 19 -2.70 -3.80 -12.85
CA ARG A 19 -1.63 -3.01 -12.19
C ARG A 19 -1.88 -1.49 -12.16
N ASP A 20 -3.03 -1.02 -12.64
CA ASP A 20 -3.38 0.41 -12.64
C ASP A 20 -4.05 0.83 -11.33
N TYR A 21 -4.46 -0.13 -10.50
CA TYR A 21 -5.19 0.11 -9.26
C TYR A 21 -4.46 -0.47 -8.05
N LEU A 22 -4.02 0.41 -7.16
CA LEU A 22 -3.31 0.06 -5.93
C LEU A 22 -3.75 0.99 -4.79
N TRP A 23 -4.01 0.41 -3.62
CA TRP A 23 -4.33 1.13 -2.40
C TRP A 23 -3.50 0.62 -1.22
N LEU A 24 -3.01 1.56 -0.41
CA LEU A 24 -2.44 1.31 0.91
C LEU A 24 -3.46 1.77 1.96
N LEU A 25 -4.03 0.82 2.70
CA LEU A 25 -5.06 1.07 3.71
C LEU A 25 -4.46 0.97 5.11
N SER A 26 -4.89 1.85 6.01
CA SER A 26 -4.46 1.88 7.41
C SER A 26 -5.66 2.04 8.34
N ARG A 27 -5.61 1.43 9.52
CA ARG A 27 -6.60 1.67 10.58
C ARG A 27 -6.42 3.01 11.29
N THR A 28 -5.23 3.60 11.20
CA THR A 28 -4.92 4.94 11.71
C THR A 28 -4.79 5.94 10.57
N PRO A 29 -5.12 7.23 10.78
CA PRO A 29 -5.00 8.25 9.74
C PRO A 29 -3.57 8.38 9.20
N THR A 30 -2.56 8.21 10.05
CA THR A 30 -1.16 8.27 9.67
C THR A 30 -0.50 6.90 9.75
N ILE A 31 0.52 6.71 8.90
CA ILE A 31 1.33 5.48 8.83
C ILE A 31 2.79 5.88 9.07
N PRO A 32 3.57 5.12 9.86
CA PRO A 32 5.01 5.35 9.98
C PRO A 32 5.73 5.22 8.64
N ASP A 33 6.73 6.07 8.37
CA ASP A 33 7.43 6.09 7.07
C ASP A 33 8.12 4.75 6.75
N ALA A 34 8.67 4.06 7.75
CA ALA A 34 9.28 2.74 7.55
C ALA A 34 8.28 1.69 7.03
N VAL A 35 7.04 1.70 7.57
CA VAL A 35 5.97 0.81 7.11
C VAL A 35 5.54 1.17 5.70
N LYS A 36 5.39 2.47 5.43
CA LYS A 36 5.07 2.98 4.11
C LYS A 36 6.10 2.50 3.08
N GLU A 37 7.39 2.68 3.34
CA GLU A 37 8.45 2.26 2.42
C GLU A 37 8.47 0.75 2.17
N ASP A 38 8.30 -0.08 3.20
CA ASP A 38 8.23 -1.54 3.07
C ASP A 38 7.08 -1.99 2.13
N TYR A 39 5.90 -1.39 2.29
CA TYR A 39 4.74 -1.68 1.46
C TYR A 39 4.91 -1.18 0.02
N LEU A 40 5.51 -0.01 -0.16
CA LEU A 40 5.82 0.52 -1.50
C LEU A 40 6.89 -0.32 -2.20
N ASN A 41 7.90 -0.83 -1.49
CA ASN A 41 8.91 -1.72 -2.05
C ASN A 41 8.30 -3.04 -2.52
N THR A 42 7.38 -3.59 -1.73
CA THR A 42 6.59 -4.78 -2.12
C THR A 42 5.79 -4.52 -3.41
N ALA A 43 5.12 -3.37 -3.51
CA ALA A 43 4.38 -3.00 -4.71
C ALA A 43 5.31 -2.81 -5.93
N ARG A 44 6.48 -2.19 -5.77
CA ARG A 44 7.49 -2.05 -6.84
C ARG A 44 7.97 -3.39 -7.36
N SER A 45 8.29 -4.33 -6.48
CA SER A 45 8.76 -5.67 -6.89
C SER A 45 7.70 -6.46 -7.67
N LEU A 46 6.42 -6.12 -7.48
CA LEU A 46 5.30 -6.71 -8.21
C LEU A 46 4.94 -5.97 -9.51
N GLY A 47 5.68 -4.91 -9.85
CA GLY A 47 5.56 -4.14 -11.08
C GLY A 47 4.50 -3.02 -11.04
N PHE A 48 4.07 -2.58 -9.86
CA PHE A 48 3.19 -1.42 -9.74
C PHE A 48 3.97 -0.09 -9.83
N ARG A 49 3.35 0.91 -10.45
CA ARG A 49 3.89 2.28 -10.57
C ARG A 49 3.58 3.08 -9.31
N VAL A 50 4.35 2.84 -8.25
CA VAL A 50 4.14 3.49 -6.95
C VAL A 50 4.43 4.99 -6.95
N ASP A 51 5.17 5.48 -7.94
CA ASP A 51 5.43 6.89 -8.21
C ASP A 51 4.17 7.67 -8.59
N GLN A 52 3.11 6.99 -9.01
CA GLN A 52 1.82 7.58 -9.39
C GLN A 52 0.81 7.61 -8.24
N LEU A 53 1.21 7.15 -7.04
CA LEU A 53 0.33 7.15 -5.88
C LEU A 53 0.03 8.57 -5.42
N VAL A 54 -1.27 8.87 -5.30
CA VAL A 54 -1.77 10.10 -4.70
C VAL A 54 -1.92 9.88 -3.20
N TRP A 55 -1.26 10.73 -2.41
CA TRP A 55 -1.38 10.71 -0.95
C TRP A 55 -2.55 11.59 -0.52
N VAL A 56 -3.58 10.95 0.04
CA VAL A 56 -4.76 11.64 0.56
C VAL A 56 -4.37 12.38 1.85
N LYS A 57 -4.68 13.67 1.95
CA LYS A 57 -4.55 14.42 3.20
C LYS A 57 -5.53 13.87 4.23
N GLN A 58 -5.05 13.63 5.44
CA GLN A 58 -5.76 12.99 6.54
C GLN A 58 -6.21 14.02 7.56
#